data_AF-A0A090Q6J0-F1
#
_entry.id   AF-A0A090Q6J0-F1
#
_cell.length_a   1.000
_cell.length_b   1.000
_cell.length_c   1.000
_cell.angle_alpha   90.00
_cell.angle_beta   90.00
_cell.angle_gamma   90.00
#
_symmetry.space_group_name_H-M   'P 1'
#
loop_
_entity.id
_entity.type
_entity.pdbx_description
1 polymer ?
#
loop_
_entity_poly.entity_id
_entity_poly.type
_entity_poly.pdbx_seq_one_letter_code
_entity_poly.pdbx_strand_id
1 'polypeptide(L)' 'MHEVILFTVTGKQISVEFNDSTIYTNYLESGIYFVQLIDVNGNVFTRKFIKS' A
#
# COMPACT_ATOMS: atom_id res chain seq x y z
N MET A 1 -15.35 6.05 0.18
CA MET A 1 -14.23 5.73 -0.72
C MET A 1 -13.19 5.01 0.11
N HIS A 2 -12.64 3.91 -0.38
CA HIS A 2 -11.53 3.23 0.31
C HIS A 2 -10.24 3.95 -0.05
N GLU A 3 -9.39 4.23 0.94
CA GLU A 3 -8.07 4.82 0.70
C GLU A 3 -7.00 3.74 0.82
N VAL A 4 -6.06 3.74 -0.12
CA VAL A 4 -4.92 2.83 -0.13
C VAL A 4 -3.64 3.65 -0.04
N ILE A 5 -2.84 3.36 0.98
CA ILE A 5 -1.57 4.03 1.22
C ILE A 5 -0.47 2.97 1.27
N LEU A 6 0.66 3.25 0.60
CA LEU A 6 1.84 2.38 0.64
C LEU A 6 2.96 3.04 1.44
N PHE A 7 3.66 2.26 2.24
CA PHE A 7 4.85 2.68 2.98
C PHE A 7 6.05 1.80 2.64
N THR A 8 7.23 2.42 2.55
CA THR A 8 8.51 1.69 2.58
C THR A 8 8.75 1.06 3.95
N VAL A 9 9.73 0.17 4.03
CA VAL A 9 10.20 -0.38 5.32
C VAL A 9 10.66 0.68 6.32
N THR A 10 11.07 1.86 5.83
CA THR A 10 11.49 2.99 6.66
C THR A 10 10.35 3.93 7.04
N GLY A 11 9.11 3.61 6.67
CA GLY A 11 7.92 4.41 6.98
C GLY A 11 7.69 5.59 6.04
N LYS A 12 8.41 5.68 4.91
CA LYS A 12 8.14 6.71 3.89
C LYS A 12 6.88 6.34 3.12
N GLN A 13 5.90 7.25 3.10
CA GLN A 13 4.71 7.12 2.27
C GLN A 13 5.06 7.25 0.77
N ILE A 14 4.46 6.39 -0.04
CA ILE A 14 4.59 6.37 -1.50
C ILE A 14 3.19 6.35 -2.11
N SER A 15 2.96 7.19 -3.11
CA SER A 15 1.75 7.14 -3.92
C SER A 15 1.76 5.89 -4.79
N VAL A 16 0.63 5.19 -4.81
CA VAL A 16 0.42 4.05 -5.69
C VAL A 16 -0.76 4.25 -6.61
N GLU A 17 -0.58 3.84 -7.86
CA GLU A 17 -1.72 3.63 -8.74
C GLU A 17 -2.44 2.37 -8.26
N PHE A 18 -3.73 2.50 -8.01
CA PHE A 18 -4.58 1.39 -7.67
C PHE A 18 -5.94 1.54 -8.36
N ASN A 19 -6.54 0.40 -8.69
CA ASN A 19 -7.98 0.29 -8.90
C ASN A 19 -8.58 -0.43 -7.68
N ASP A 20 -9.92 -0.39 -7.53
CA ASP A 20 -10.66 -0.88 -6.36
C ASP A 20 -10.09 -2.13 -5.64
N SER A 21 -9.51 -3.08 -6.38
CA SER A 21 -8.95 -4.33 -5.83
C SER A 21 -7.47 -4.59 -6.13
N THR A 22 -6.80 -3.75 -6.94
CA THR A 22 -5.44 -4.01 -7.43
C THR A 22 -4.52 -2.83 -7.20
N ILE A 23 -3.37 -3.07 -6.59
CA ILE A 23 -2.27 -2.11 -6.45
C ILE A 23 -1.21 -2.46 -7.49
N TYR A 24 -0.83 -1.50 -8.32
CA TYR A 24 0.20 -1.70 -9.34
C TYR A 24 1.58 -1.42 -8.75
N THR A 25 2.42 -2.46 -8.65
CA THR A 25 3.74 -2.39 -8.00
C THR A 25 4.92 -2.44 -8.97
N ASN A 26 4.67 -2.31 -10.28
CA ASN A 26 5.68 -2.57 -11.32
C ASN A 26 6.88 -1.61 -11.26
N TYR A 27 6.66 -0.38 -10.81
CA TYR A 27 7.69 0.66 -10.68
C TYR A 27 8.38 0.65 -9.31
N LEU A 28 7.94 -0.20 -8.38
CA LEU A 28 8.58 -0.34 -7.07
C LEU A 28 9.87 -1.15 -7.20
N GLU A 29 10.93 -0.65 -6.57
CA GLU A 29 12.14 -1.42 -6.34
C GLU A 29 11.85 -2.68 -5.53
N SER A 30 12.71 -3.68 -5.65
CA SER A 30 12.60 -4.90 -4.84
C SER A 30 12.82 -4.54 -3.36
N GLY A 31 11.96 -5.05 -2.48
CA GLY A 31 12.00 -4.68 -1.07
C GLY A 31 10.77 -5.06 -0.26
N ILE A 32 10.78 -4.64 1.01
CA ILE A 32 9.65 -4.82 1.94
C ILE A 32 8.80 -3.56 1.96
N TYR A 33 7.48 -3.75 1.85
CA TYR A 33 6.50 -2.69 1.87
C TYR A 33 5.33 -3.03 2.80
N PHE A 34 4.65 -1.98 3.24
CA PHE A 34 3.42 -2.07 4.02
C PHE A 34 2.30 -1.35 3.28
N VAL A 35 1.22 -2.08 2.98
CA VAL A 35 -0.03 -1.49 2.48
C VAL A 35 -0.96 -1.22 3.65
N GLN A 36 -1.58 -0.03 3.66
CA GLN A 36 -2.68 0.33 4.52
C GLN A 36 -3.95 0.52 3.69
N LEU A 37 -5.02 -0.15 4.09
CA LEU A 37 -6.37 0.06 3.59
C LEU A 37 -7.17 0.76 4.69
N ILE A 38 -7.74 1.92 4.37
CA ILE A 38 -8.63 2.65 5.26
C ILE A 38 -10.05 2.49 4.70
N ASP A 39 -10.92 1.87 5.49
CA ASP A 39 -12.32 1.69 5.10
C ASP A 39 -13.17 2.96 5.35
N VAL A 40 -14.43 2.92 4.91
CA VAL A 40 -15.36 4.06 5.05
C VAL A 40 -15.71 4.41 6.50
N ASN A 41 -15.41 3.51 7.45
CA ASN A 41 -15.62 3.72 8.87
C ASN A 41 -14.33 4.19 9.57
N GLY A 42 -13.22 4.35 8.84
CA GLY A 42 -11.92 4.72 9.38
C GLY A 42 -11.14 3.55 9.99
N ASN A 43 -11.57 2.30 9.79
CA ASN A 43 -10.77 1.14 10.22
C ASN A 43 -9.54 1.00 9.33
N VAL A 44 -8.38 0.80 9.96
CA VAL A 44 -7.10 0.67 9.25
C VAL A 44 -6.64 -0.79 9.27
N PHE A 45 -6.51 -1.36 8.07
CA PHE A 45 -5.96 -2.70 7.86
C PHE A 45 -4.56 -2.58 7.28
N THR A 46 -3.56 -3.13 7.96
CA THR A 46 -2.16 -3.07 7.51
C THR A 46 -1.65 -4.46 7.13
N ARG A 47 -0.97 -4.57 5.98
CA ARG A 47 -0.35 -5.82 5.55
C ARG A 47 1.06 -5.58 5.00
N LYS A 48 1.99 -6.45 5.40
CA LYS A 48 3.36 -6.50 4.86
C LYS A 48 3.41 -7.38 3.60
N PHE A 49 4.13 -6.94 2.59
CA PHE A 49 4.49 -7.78 1.44
C PHE A 49 5.94 -7.54 1.00
N ILE A 50 6.44 -8.45 0.17
CA ILE A 50 7.76 -8.36 -0.46
C ILE A 50 7.55 -8.18 -1.95
N LYS A 51 8.14 -7.12 -2.51
CA LYS A 51 8.27 -6.96 -3.96
C LYS A 51 9.59 -7.60 -4.38
N SER A 52 9.51 -8.60 -5.25
CA SER A 52 10.65 -9.22 -5.94
C SER A 52 10.88 -8.55 -7.28
#